data_AF-A0A1C6XKZ9-F1
#
_entry.id   AF-A0A1C6XKZ9-F1
#
_cell.length_a   1.000
_cell.length_b   1.000
_cell.length_c   1.000
_cell.angle_alpha   90.00
_cell.angle_beta   90.00
_cell.angle_gamma   90.00
#
_symmetry.space_group_name_H-M   'P 1'
#
loop_
_entity.id
_entity.type
_entity.pdbx_description
1 polymer ?
#
loop_
_entity_poly.entity_id
_entity_poly.type
_entity_poly.pdbx_seq_one_letter_code
_entity_poly.pdbx_strand_id
1 'polypeptide(L)'
;MDQRSSNFVGGKLKLKKKIKKNKSNKSSDNTDKKYKDEINKGLEHEEKKKKTNDKDDDIINGTGRIVTIKNTIQGFDTKFIEELKVGYQIILKNPTSLQIEKRNVTSILSNRTVLVDEEFSNDISTACKYYINKKKDEDINNSDSDNETLKYAKVLKDKPKHDVIKIRQKVGLWSYKVVDKKIKGNLTNEQKLDERVKSGRDKFCW
;
A
#
# COMPACT_ATOMS: atom_id res chain seq x y z
N MET A 1 37.72 29.05 44.06
CA MET A 1 36.46 29.06 43.31
C MET A 1 36.71 28.26 42.04
N ASP A 2 36.15 27.09 41.76
CA ASP A 2 35.06 26.35 42.38
C ASP A 2 35.30 24.84 42.18
N GLN A 3 34.92 24.08 43.21
CA GLN A 3 34.89 22.63 43.24
C GLN A 3 33.69 22.12 42.44
N ARG A 4 33.88 21.10 41.59
CA ARG A 4 32.81 20.15 41.23
C ARG A 4 33.38 18.74 41.20
N SER A 5 33.36 18.11 42.37
CA SER A 5 33.54 16.68 42.57
C SER A 5 32.32 15.94 42.01
N SER A 6 32.54 15.05 41.05
CA SER A 6 31.54 14.09 40.60
C SER A 6 31.43 12.96 41.62
N ASN A 7 30.43 13.04 42.50
CA ASN A 7 30.13 11.98 43.46
C ASN A 7 29.39 10.82 42.78
N PHE A 8 30.14 9.90 42.18
CA PHE A 8 29.62 8.58 41.80
C PHE A 8 29.50 7.71 43.06
N VAL A 9 28.29 7.66 43.63
CA VAL A 9 27.97 6.78 44.76
C VAL A 9 27.72 5.37 44.21
N GLY A 10 28.79 4.59 44.08
CA GLY A 10 28.74 3.16 43.79
C GLY A 10 28.19 2.36 44.98
N GLY A 11 26.88 2.46 45.21
CA GLY A 11 26.18 1.69 46.25
C GLY A 11 25.58 0.40 45.70
N LYS A 12 26.09 -0.75 46.14
CA LYS A 12 25.58 -2.10 45.80
C LYS A 12 24.18 -2.29 46.42
N LEU A 13 23.12 -2.26 45.60
CA LEU A 13 21.73 -2.48 46.05
C LEU A 13 21.56 -3.92 46.57
N LYS A 14 21.50 -4.13 47.89
CA LYS A 14 21.17 -5.43 48.49
C LYS A 14 19.65 -5.55 48.68
N LEU A 15 18.96 -6.23 47.76
CA LEU A 15 17.56 -6.61 47.96
C LEU A 15 17.45 -7.61 49.14
N LYS A 16 16.84 -7.18 50.26
CA LYS A 16 16.45 -8.08 51.35
C LYS A 16 15.17 -8.84 50.94
N LYS A 17 15.33 -10.02 50.34
CA LYS A 17 14.22 -10.95 50.09
C LYS A 17 13.88 -11.66 51.42
N LYS A 18 12.71 -11.40 52.00
CA LYS A 18 12.20 -12.15 53.17
C LYS A 18 11.83 -13.56 52.71
N ILE A 19 12.73 -14.52 52.90
CA ILE A 19 12.46 -15.94 52.70
C ILE A 19 11.80 -16.46 53.98
N LYS A 20 10.51 -16.80 53.92
CA LYS A 20 9.87 -17.62 54.97
C LYS A 20 10.44 -19.04 54.87
N LYS A 21 11.16 -19.47 55.90
CA LYS A 21 11.61 -20.85 56.07
C LYS A 21 10.48 -21.67 56.68
N ASN A 22 10.07 -22.74 56.00
CA ASN A 22 9.45 -23.90 56.64
C ASN A 22 10.39 -25.10 56.47
N LYS A 23 10.95 -25.58 57.59
CA LYS A 23 11.41 -26.97 57.79
C LYS A 23 10.19 -27.73 58.37
N SER A 24 9.94 -29.01 58.20
CA SER A 24 10.65 -30.17 57.63
C SER A 24 9.59 -31.28 57.47
N ASN A 25 9.83 -32.29 56.62
CA ASN A 25 9.92 -33.70 57.03
C ASN A 25 10.10 -34.64 55.83
N LYS A 26 10.83 -35.72 56.11
CA LYS A 26 11.29 -36.82 55.26
C LYS A 26 10.13 -37.69 54.74
N SER A 27 10.23 -38.18 53.50
CA SER A 27 10.27 -39.62 53.12
C SER A 27 9.58 -39.95 51.78
N SER A 28 10.29 -40.77 51.00
CA SER A 28 9.87 -41.84 50.07
C SER A 28 8.89 -41.59 48.92
N ASP A 29 9.43 -41.85 47.72
CA ASP A 29 8.87 -42.59 46.58
C ASP A 29 7.54 -42.21 45.91
N ASN A 30 7.62 -42.22 44.56
CA ASN A 30 6.54 -42.40 43.57
C ASN A 30 5.66 -41.21 43.20
N THR A 31 6.14 -40.24 42.41
CA THR A 31 5.25 -39.37 41.60
C THR A 31 5.89 -38.80 40.32
N ASP A 32 6.40 -39.64 39.41
CA ASP A 32 6.84 -39.21 38.06
C ASP A 32 5.70 -38.99 37.03
N LYS A 33 4.43 -38.95 37.49
CA LYS A 33 3.27 -38.79 36.61
C LYS A 33 2.55 -37.45 36.70
N LYS A 34 3.08 -36.46 37.44
CA LYS A 34 2.42 -35.15 37.62
C LYS A 34 3.10 -33.97 36.90
N TYR A 35 4.27 -34.17 36.29
CA TYR A 35 5.04 -33.10 35.64
C TYR A 35 4.69 -32.82 34.17
N LYS A 36 3.83 -33.64 33.54
CA LYS A 36 3.44 -33.44 32.13
C LYS A 36 2.15 -32.63 31.93
N ASP A 37 1.32 -32.49 32.97
CA ASP A 37 0.02 -31.79 32.85
C ASP A 37 0.07 -30.31 33.26
N GLU A 38 1.18 -29.82 33.85
CA GLU A 38 1.35 -28.41 34.23
C GLU A 38 2.06 -27.57 33.15
N ILE A 39 2.72 -28.17 32.16
CA ILE A 39 3.37 -27.45 31.05
C ILE A 39 2.33 -26.98 30.01
N ASN A 40 1.22 -27.71 29.86
CA ASN A 40 0.18 -27.40 28.87
C ASN A 40 -0.86 -26.34 29.31
N LYS A 41 -0.72 -25.75 30.51
CA LYS A 41 -1.60 -24.66 30.99
C LYS A 41 -0.96 -23.26 30.94
N GLY A 42 0.28 -23.15 30.46
CA GLY A 42 1.03 -21.89 30.39
C GLY A 42 1.03 -21.18 29.03
N LEU A 43 0.31 -21.69 28.02
CA LEU A 43 0.37 -21.21 26.64
C LEU A 43 -0.84 -20.40 26.17
N GLU A 44 -1.84 -20.16 27.03
CA GLU A 44 -3.12 -19.53 26.62
C GLU A 44 -3.33 -18.07 27.07
N HIS A 45 -2.31 -17.36 27.58
CA HIS A 45 -2.59 -16.06 28.19
C HIS A 45 -1.55 -14.95 28.00
N GLU A 46 -1.05 -14.70 26.79
CA GLU A 46 -0.51 -13.36 26.44
C GLU A 46 -0.76 -12.97 24.97
N GLU A 47 -2.01 -12.68 24.62
CA GLU A 47 -2.30 -11.66 23.59
C GLU A 47 -3.39 -10.71 24.12
N LYS A 48 -2.98 -9.84 25.05
CA LYS A 48 -3.78 -8.64 25.38
C LYS A 48 -3.79 -7.73 24.16
N LYS A 49 -4.86 -7.84 23.38
CA LYS A 49 -5.31 -6.87 22.37
C LYS A 49 -5.12 -5.44 22.88
N LYS A 50 -4.09 -4.75 22.38
CA LYS A 50 -4.15 -3.30 22.23
C LYS A 50 -5.18 -3.04 21.14
N LYS A 51 -6.42 -2.74 21.55
CA LYS A 51 -7.43 -2.13 20.67
C LYS A 51 -6.94 -0.73 20.31
N THR A 52 -6.27 -0.59 19.18
CA THR A 52 -6.35 0.64 18.39
C THR A 52 -7.60 0.51 17.52
N ASN A 53 -8.45 1.53 17.54
CA ASN A 53 -9.68 1.61 16.76
C ASN A 53 -9.32 1.86 15.29
N ASP A 54 -8.72 0.88 14.63
CA ASP A 54 -8.60 0.85 13.19
C ASP A 54 -9.81 0.06 12.69
N LYS A 55 -10.60 0.67 11.82
CA LYS A 55 -11.77 0.05 11.17
C LYS A 55 -11.35 -1.35 10.71
N ASP A 56 -12.16 -2.36 11.02
CA ASP A 56 -11.94 -3.73 10.54
C ASP A 56 -12.06 -3.72 9.01
N ASP A 57 -10.98 -3.34 8.34
CA ASP A 57 -10.79 -3.58 6.93
C ASP A 57 -10.74 -5.11 6.76
N ASP A 58 -11.29 -5.62 5.67
CA ASP A 58 -11.41 -7.05 5.40
C ASP A 58 -10.00 -7.68 5.22
N ILE A 59 -9.33 -7.96 6.33
CA ILE A 59 -8.03 -8.63 6.37
C ILE A 59 -8.27 -10.10 6.05
N ILE A 60 -7.71 -10.52 4.92
CA ILE A 60 -7.84 -11.88 4.40
C ILE A 60 -6.47 -12.56 4.49
N ASN A 61 -6.46 -13.84 4.82
CA ASN A 61 -5.24 -14.64 4.79
C ASN A 61 -4.88 -14.92 3.32
N GLY A 62 -3.66 -14.59 2.92
CA GLY A 62 -3.17 -14.91 1.59
C GLY A 62 -2.86 -16.40 1.44
N THR A 63 -3.07 -16.94 0.24
CA THR A 63 -2.73 -18.34 -0.05
C THR A 63 -1.23 -18.49 -0.29
N GLY A 64 -0.62 -19.53 0.30
CA GLY A 64 0.78 -19.87 0.09
C GLY A 64 1.74 -19.21 1.09
N ARG A 65 2.99 -19.04 0.67
CA ARG A 65 4.05 -18.42 1.48
C ARG A 65 4.85 -17.44 0.64
N ILE A 66 5.42 -16.43 1.28
CA ILE A 66 6.19 -15.39 0.60
C ILE A 66 7.56 -15.20 1.22
N VAL A 67 8.47 -14.71 0.39
CA VAL A 67 9.85 -14.31 0.67
C VAL A 67 10.00 -12.89 0.10
N THR A 68 10.72 -12.03 0.80
CA THR A 68 10.90 -10.63 0.39
C THR A 68 12.37 -10.36 0.10
N ILE A 69 12.64 -9.76 -1.06
CA ILE A 69 13.97 -9.32 -1.47
C ILE A 69 13.81 -7.89 -2.01
N LYS A 70 14.32 -6.90 -1.27
CA LYS A 70 14.17 -5.47 -1.57
C LYS A 70 12.69 -5.11 -1.77
N ASN A 71 12.37 -4.59 -2.95
CA ASN A 71 11.02 -4.19 -3.34
C ASN A 71 10.21 -5.31 -4.02
N THR A 72 10.74 -6.53 -4.06
CA THR A 72 10.10 -7.66 -4.73
C THR A 72 9.67 -8.73 -3.74
N ILE A 73 8.41 -9.13 -3.84
CA ILE A 73 7.85 -10.25 -3.11
C ILE A 73 7.81 -11.46 -4.03
N GLN A 74 8.42 -12.55 -3.56
CA GLN A 74 8.43 -13.85 -4.23
C GLN A 74 7.54 -14.83 -3.46
N GLY A 75 6.55 -15.36 -4.15
CA GLY A 75 5.58 -16.31 -3.62
C GLY A 75 5.95 -17.77 -3.90
N PHE A 76 5.37 -18.65 -3.10
CA PHE A 76 5.38 -20.10 -3.23
C PHE A 76 3.94 -20.58 -3.00
N ASP A 77 3.38 -21.27 -3.99
CA ASP A 77 1.97 -21.68 -4.03
C ASP A 77 0.96 -20.54 -3.82
N THR A 78 1.34 -19.34 -4.28
CA THR A 78 0.54 -18.11 -4.21
C THR A 78 -0.33 -17.93 -5.46
N LYS A 79 -1.46 -17.24 -5.29
CA LYS A 79 -2.37 -16.87 -6.39
C LYS A 79 -2.52 -15.36 -6.50
N PHE A 80 -1.41 -14.65 -6.68
CA PHE A 80 -1.41 -13.18 -6.62
C PHE A 80 -2.33 -12.51 -7.64
N ILE A 81 -2.50 -13.06 -8.84
CA ILE A 81 -3.36 -12.44 -9.86
C ILE A 81 -4.85 -12.50 -9.45
N GLU A 82 -5.26 -13.53 -8.73
CA GLU A 82 -6.66 -13.74 -8.32
C GLU A 82 -6.98 -13.03 -6.99
N GLU A 83 -6.06 -13.08 -6.02
CA GLU A 83 -6.30 -12.60 -4.64
C GLU A 83 -5.93 -11.14 -4.43
N LEU A 84 -4.99 -10.61 -5.23
CA LEU A 84 -4.37 -9.32 -5.03
C LEU A 84 -4.77 -8.36 -6.16
N LYS A 85 -4.90 -7.08 -5.83
CA LYS A 85 -5.04 -5.99 -6.80
C LYS A 85 -4.03 -4.90 -6.52
N VAL A 86 -3.72 -4.10 -7.55
CA VAL A 86 -2.89 -2.90 -7.41
C VAL A 86 -3.55 -1.96 -6.39
N GLY A 87 -2.77 -1.41 -5.48
CA GLY A 87 -3.25 -0.57 -4.38
C GLY A 87 -3.66 -1.30 -3.11
N TYR A 88 -3.72 -2.65 -3.11
CA TYR A 88 -3.94 -3.42 -1.87
C TYR A 88 -2.71 -3.38 -0.97
N GLN A 89 -2.92 -3.68 0.31
CA GLN A 89 -1.84 -3.74 1.28
C GLN A 89 -1.49 -5.18 1.63
N ILE A 90 -0.21 -5.50 1.58
CA ILE A 90 0.33 -6.76 2.07
C ILE A 90 0.87 -6.52 3.47
N ILE A 91 0.43 -7.35 4.41
CA ILE A 91 0.86 -7.35 5.79
C ILE A 91 1.70 -8.60 6.01
N LEU A 92 2.94 -8.40 6.43
CA LEU A 92 3.90 -9.46 6.68
C LEU A 92 4.51 -9.29 8.07
N LYS A 93 4.65 -10.41 8.79
CA LYS A 93 5.40 -10.44 10.04
C LYS A 93 6.79 -10.98 9.77
N ASN A 94 7.81 -10.17 10.05
CA ASN A 94 9.20 -10.57 9.90
C ASN A 94 9.54 -11.68 10.92
N PRO A 95 10.10 -12.83 10.49
CA PRO A 95 10.42 -13.93 11.39
C PRO A 95 11.53 -13.59 12.39
N THR A 96 12.47 -12.72 12.02
CA THR A 96 13.65 -12.40 12.84
C THR A 96 13.39 -11.20 13.75
N SER A 97 12.83 -10.12 13.23
CA SER A 97 12.57 -8.90 14.03
C SER A 97 11.22 -8.95 14.76
N LEU A 98 10.35 -9.91 14.44
CA LEU A 98 8.96 -10.01 14.92
C LEU A 98 8.09 -8.77 14.61
N GLN A 99 8.60 -7.83 13.82
CA GLN A 99 7.88 -6.62 13.42
C GLN A 99 6.85 -6.94 12.35
N ILE A 100 5.72 -6.24 12.42
CA ILE A 100 4.65 -6.32 11.43
C ILE A 100 4.82 -5.15 10.48
N GLU A 101 5.06 -5.46 9.22
CA GLU A 101 5.29 -4.49 8.16
C GLU A 101 4.11 -4.52 7.19
N LYS A 102 3.67 -3.34 6.76
CA LYS A 102 2.58 -3.16 5.80
C LYS A 102 3.11 -2.41 4.59
N ARG A 103 2.93 -2.96 3.39
CA ARG A 103 3.39 -2.37 2.13
C ARG A 103 2.28 -2.34 1.10
N ASN A 104 2.21 -1.29 0.29
CA ASN A 104 1.22 -1.22 -0.78
C ASN A 104 1.74 -1.93 -2.03
N VAL A 105 0.82 -2.54 -2.77
CA VAL A 105 1.12 -3.27 -3.99
C VAL A 105 1.15 -2.29 -5.16
N THR A 106 2.32 -2.14 -5.77
CA THR A 106 2.53 -1.27 -6.94
C THR A 106 2.15 -1.98 -8.23
N SER A 107 2.61 -3.22 -8.40
CA SER A 107 2.28 -4.01 -9.61
C SER A 107 2.40 -5.50 -9.35
N ILE A 108 1.64 -6.28 -10.13
CA ILE A 108 1.60 -7.74 -10.06
C ILE A 108 2.17 -8.26 -11.37
N LEU A 109 3.32 -8.93 -11.33
CA LEU A 109 3.96 -9.45 -12.53
C LEU A 109 3.44 -10.84 -12.87
N SER A 110 3.27 -11.69 -11.86
CA SER A 110 2.80 -13.06 -12.03
C SER A 110 2.16 -13.57 -10.75
N ASN A 111 1.62 -14.78 -10.78
CA ASN A 111 1.16 -15.48 -9.57
C ASN A 111 2.26 -15.70 -8.53
N ARG A 112 3.54 -15.55 -8.92
CA ARG A 112 4.70 -15.73 -8.06
C ARG A 112 5.39 -14.43 -7.66
N THR A 113 5.22 -13.34 -8.40
CA THR A 113 6.04 -12.14 -8.21
C THR A 113 5.19 -10.89 -8.18
N VAL A 114 5.39 -10.09 -7.13
CA VAL A 114 4.70 -8.82 -6.88
C VAL A 114 5.74 -7.76 -6.52
N LEU A 115 5.51 -6.53 -6.98
CA LEU A 115 6.30 -5.37 -6.59
C LEU A 115 5.51 -4.50 -5.61
N VAL A 116 6.21 -4.03 -4.59
CA VAL A 116 5.65 -3.11 -3.59
C VAL A 116 6.14 -1.68 -3.83
N ASP A 117 5.66 -0.75 -3.01
CA ASP A 117 6.04 0.66 -3.03
C ASP A 117 7.39 0.89 -2.37
N GLU A 118 7.56 0.33 -1.17
CA GLU A 118 8.73 0.49 -0.33
C GLU A 118 9.32 -0.87 0.06
N GLU A 119 10.66 -0.90 0.11
CA GLU A 119 11.41 -2.08 0.54
C GLU A 119 11.09 -2.43 2.00
N PHE A 120 11.07 -3.72 2.33
CA PHE A 120 10.92 -4.16 3.73
C PHE A 120 12.17 -3.81 4.54
N SER A 121 12.02 -3.70 5.87
CA SER A 121 13.12 -3.29 6.76
C SER A 121 14.30 -4.27 6.72
N ASN A 122 14.01 -5.56 6.52
CA ASN A 122 15.01 -6.58 6.24
C ASN A 122 14.48 -7.54 5.18
N ASP A 123 15.37 -8.04 4.34
CA ASP A 123 15.05 -9.12 3.40
C ASP A 123 14.73 -10.41 4.16
N ILE A 124 13.57 -10.99 3.87
CA ILE A 124 13.09 -12.21 4.53
C ILE A 124 13.30 -13.37 3.57
N SER A 125 14.36 -14.15 3.78
CA SER A 125 14.68 -15.36 3.01
C SER A 125 13.82 -16.56 3.37
N THR A 126 13.16 -16.52 4.54
CA THR A 126 12.33 -17.63 5.04
C THR A 126 10.90 -17.50 4.54
N ALA A 127 10.31 -18.60 4.09
CA ALA A 127 8.95 -18.62 3.58
C ALA A 127 7.94 -18.34 4.72
N CYS A 128 7.33 -17.15 4.71
CA CYS A 128 6.42 -16.67 5.75
C CYS A 128 4.98 -16.57 5.23
N LYS A 129 4.01 -16.68 6.16
CA LYS A 129 2.61 -16.39 5.85
C LYS A 129 2.40 -14.88 5.77
N TYR A 130 1.46 -14.47 4.93
CA TYR A 130 1.11 -13.07 4.73
C TYR A 130 -0.41 -12.88 4.79
N TYR A 131 -0.80 -11.64 5.02
CA TYR A 131 -2.18 -11.21 5.04
C TYR A 131 -2.38 -10.10 4.01
N ILE A 132 -3.57 -10.04 3.45
CA ILE A 132 -3.96 -9.05 2.45
C ILE A 132 -5.01 -8.17 3.10
N ASN A 133 -4.76 -6.87 3.12
CA ASN A 133 -5.77 -5.89 3.46
C ASN A 133 -6.37 -5.31 2.17
N LYS A 134 -7.66 -5.58 1.95
CA LYS A 134 -8.42 -5.01 0.84
C LYS A 134 -8.81 -3.58 1.18
N LYS A 135 -8.10 -2.62 0.61
CA LYS A 135 -8.57 -1.23 0.62
C LYS A 135 -9.88 -1.15 -0.16
N LYS A 136 -10.84 -0.39 0.38
CA LYS A 136 -12.07 -0.05 -0.34
C LYS A 136 -11.71 0.83 -1.53
N ASP A 137 -12.44 0.66 -2.64
CA ASP A 137 -12.17 1.37 -3.91
C ASP A 137 -12.19 2.91 -3.77
N GLU A 138 -12.76 3.43 -2.68
CA GLU A 138 -12.78 4.86 -2.32
C GLU A 138 -11.37 5.43 -2.03
N ASP A 139 -10.43 4.60 -1.55
CA ASP A 139 -9.07 5.04 -1.19
C ASP A 139 -8.07 4.97 -2.36
N ILE A 140 -8.31 4.07 -3.33
CA ILE A 140 -7.44 3.88 -4.51
C ILE A 140 -7.47 5.12 -5.42
N ASN A 141 -8.63 5.77 -5.52
CA ASN A 141 -8.80 7.01 -6.28
C ASN A 141 -8.11 8.24 -5.65
N ASN A 142 -7.64 8.12 -4.40
CA ASN A 142 -6.93 9.19 -3.69
C ASN A 142 -5.40 8.99 -3.65
N SER A 143 -4.85 7.80 -3.92
CA SER A 143 -3.39 7.60 -3.93
C SER A 143 -2.71 8.01 -5.25
N ASP A 144 -3.46 8.20 -6.34
CA ASP A 144 -2.97 8.87 -7.55
C ASP A 144 -2.94 10.41 -7.39
N SER A 145 -3.14 10.93 -6.17
CA SER A 145 -3.40 12.35 -5.90
C SER A 145 -2.32 13.10 -5.11
N ASP A 146 -1.07 12.65 -5.14
CA ASP A 146 0.08 13.45 -4.67
C ASP A 146 0.54 14.51 -5.70
N ASN A 147 -0.42 15.08 -6.44
CA ASN A 147 -0.25 16.34 -7.16
C ASN A 147 -1.40 17.27 -6.76
N GLU A 148 -1.28 17.88 -5.57
CA GLU A 148 -2.22 18.89 -5.05
C GLU A 148 -2.44 20.08 -6.01
N THR A 149 -1.54 20.26 -6.98
CA THR A 149 -1.63 21.23 -8.08
C THR A 149 -2.81 21.04 -9.04
N LEU A 150 -3.51 19.90 -9.03
CA LEU A 150 -4.59 19.60 -9.99
C LEU A 150 -6.02 19.76 -9.47
N LYS A 151 -6.24 20.05 -8.17
CA LYS A 151 -7.61 20.26 -7.64
C LYS A 151 -8.28 21.49 -8.28
N TYR A 152 -7.52 22.56 -8.52
CA TYR A 152 -8.01 23.76 -9.20
C TYR A 152 -8.25 23.57 -10.71
N ALA A 153 -7.69 22.52 -11.32
CA ALA A 153 -7.88 22.23 -12.75
C ALA A 153 -9.18 21.46 -13.05
N LYS A 154 -9.79 20.80 -12.06
CA LYS A 154 -11.05 20.05 -12.26
C LYS A 154 -12.26 20.95 -12.48
N VAL A 155 -12.24 22.19 -11.99
CA VAL A 155 -13.35 23.16 -12.13
C VAL A 155 -13.46 23.74 -13.56
N LEU A 156 -12.47 23.51 -14.43
CA LEU A 156 -12.49 23.99 -15.82
C LEU A 156 -13.07 22.97 -16.83
N LYS A 157 -13.48 21.78 -16.39
CA LYS A 157 -13.77 20.64 -17.29
C LYS A 157 -15.14 20.67 -17.98
N ASP A 158 -16.04 21.57 -17.61
CA ASP A 158 -17.42 21.58 -18.13
C ASP A 158 -17.72 22.69 -19.15
N LYS A 159 -16.69 23.32 -19.72
CA LYS A 159 -16.93 24.17 -20.90
C LYS A 159 -17.20 23.26 -22.10
N PRO A 160 -18.29 23.48 -22.87
CA PRO A 160 -18.56 22.69 -24.07
C PRO A 160 -17.32 22.74 -24.97
N LYS A 161 -16.72 21.57 -25.22
CA LYS A 161 -15.57 21.45 -26.11
C LYS A 161 -16.06 21.77 -27.52
N HIS A 162 -15.73 22.97 -27.99
CA HIS A 162 -15.95 23.37 -29.37
C HIS A 162 -14.68 23.09 -30.15
N ASP A 163 -14.78 22.23 -31.15
CA ASP A 163 -13.70 22.02 -32.09
C ASP A 163 -13.69 23.13 -33.14
N VAL A 164 -12.50 23.48 -33.63
CA VAL A 164 -12.32 24.58 -34.59
C VAL A 164 -11.75 24.03 -35.88
N ILE A 165 -12.47 24.26 -36.98
CA ILE A 165 -12.08 23.85 -38.32
C ILE A 165 -11.77 25.09 -39.16
N LYS A 166 -10.66 25.07 -39.91
CA LYS A 166 -10.25 26.17 -40.78
C LYS A 166 -10.68 25.91 -42.22
N ILE A 167 -11.49 26.80 -42.80
CA ILE A 167 -11.99 26.71 -44.19
C ILE A 167 -11.67 27.99 -44.96
N ARG A 168 -11.59 27.92 -46.29
CA ARG A 168 -11.39 29.09 -47.17
C ARG A 168 -12.75 29.65 -47.59
N GLN A 169 -13.02 30.89 -47.21
CA GLN A 169 -14.21 31.63 -47.62
C GLN A 169 -13.83 32.69 -48.66
N LYS A 170 -14.61 32.82 -49.73
CA LYS A 170 -14.38 33.83 -50.77
C LYS A 170 -14.62 35.22 -50.18
N VAL A 171 -13.69 36.13 -50.40
CA VAL A 171 -13.80 37.53 -49.98
C VAL A 171 -13.52 38.41 -51.20
N GLY A 172 -14.53 39.12 -51.68
CA GLY A 172 -14.42 39.93 -52.89
C GLY A 172 -14.29 39.11 -54.18
N LEU A 173 -13.92 39.80 -55.27
CA LEU A 173 -13.99 39.23 -56.61
C LEU A 173 -12.90 38.17 -56.88
N TRP A 174 -11.71 38.33 -56.30
CA TRP A 174 -10.53 37.52 -56.64
C TRP A 174 -9.79 36.91 -55.43
N SER A 175 -10.25 37.11 -54.20
CA SER A 175 -9.51 36.65 -53.03
C SER A 175 -10.31 35.71 -52.11
N TYR A 176 -9.57 35.00 -51.28
CA TYR A 176 -10.08 34.07 -50.28
C TYR A 176 -9.43 34.38 -48.94
N LYS A 177 -10.21 34.24 -47.86
CA LYS A 177 -9.75 34.35 -46.48
C LYS A 177 -9.97 33.03 -45.76
N VAL A 178 -9.01 32.64 -44.92
CA VAL A 178 -9.18 31.50 -44.02
C VAL A 178 -10.03 31.92 -42.83
N VAL A 179 -11.11 31.19 -42.59
CA VAL A 179 -12.07 31.45 -41.52
C VAL A 179 -12.17 30.23 -40.61
N ASP A 180 -12.20 30.49 -39.31
CA ASP A 180 -12.31 29.47 -38.26
C ASP A 180 -13.80 29.20 -37.96
N LYS A 181 -14.29 28.05 -38.41
CA LYS A 181 -15.65 27.55 -38.15
C LYS A 181 -15.64 26.75 -36.84
N LYS A 182 -16.36 27.25 -35.83
CA LYS A 182 -16.55 26.55 -34.55
C LYS A 182 -17.66 25.52 -34.69
N ILE A 183 -17.38 24.26 -34.36
CA ILE A 183 -18.36 23.18 -34.36
C ILE A 183 -18.57 22.71 -32.92
N LYS A 184 -19.82 22.40 -32.57
CA LYS A 184 -20.17 21.92 -31.24
C LYS A 184 -19.80 20.44 -31.12
N GLY A 185 -19.00 20.10 -30.11
CA GLY A 185 -18.62 18.71 -29.83
C GLY A 185 -17.15 18.42 -30.14
N ASN A 186 -16.70 17.24 -29.69
CA ASN A 186 -15.36 16.74 -29.94
C ASN A 186 -15.39 15.86 -31.20
N LEU A 187 -14.94 16.40 -32.34
CA LEU A 187 -14.92 15.67 -33.61
C LEU A 187 -13.64 14.84 -33.72
N THR A 188 -13.74 13.62 -34.23
CA THR A 188 -12.56 12.84 -34.61
C THR A 188 -11.87 13.49 -35.82
N ASN A 189 -10.58 13.17 -36.04
CA ASN A 189 -9.82 13.75 -37.15
C ASN A 189 -10.46 13.48 -38.52
N GLU A 190 -11.09 12.32 -38.69
CA GLU A 190 -11.82 11.94 -39.90
C GLU A 190 -13.08 12.80 -40.09
N GLN A 191 -13.85 13.03 -39.04
CA GLN A 191 -15.03 13.87 -39.10
C GLN A 191 -14.67 15.34 -39.35
N LYS A 192 -13.53 15.83 -38.82
CA LYS A 192 -13.01 17.16 -39.16
C LYS A 192 -12.59 17.26 -40.63
N LEU A 193 -12.09 16.17 -41.21
CA LEU A 193 -11.76 16.13 -42.62
C LEU A 193 -13.04 16.17 -43.47
N ASP A 194 -14.02 15.34 -43.14
CA ASP A 194 -15.31 15.28 -43.83
C ASP A 194 -16.04 16.64 -43.81
N GLU A 195 -16.09 17.33 -42.67
CA GLU A 195 -16.65 18.69 -42.56
C GLU A 195 -15.92 19.72 -43.46
N ARG A 196 -14.59 19.59 -43.61
CA ARG A 196 -13.81 20.45 -44.52
C ARG A 196 -14.08 20.13 -45.98
N VAL A 197 -14.18 18.85 -46.32
CA VAL A 197 -14.49 18.39 -47.68
C VAL A 197 -15.91 18.82 -48.07
N LYS A 198 -16.89 18.67 -47.18
CA LYS A 198 -18.28 19.16 -47.38
C LYS A 198 -18.35 20.66 -47.60
N SER A 199 -17.44 21.43 -47.01
CA SER A 199 -17.36 22.88 -47.26
C SER A 199 -16.87 23.22 -48.69
N GLY A 200 -16.29 22.24 -49.41
CA GLY A 200 -15.82 22.35 -50.78
C GLY A 200 -14.59 23.23 -50.98
N ARG A 201 -14.09 23.87 -49.91
CA ARG A 201 -12.99 24.84 -49.94
C ARG A 201 -12.09 24.69 -48.72
N ASP A 202 -11.35 23.58 -48.70
CA ASP A 202 -10.38 23.31 -47.64
C ASP A 202 -9.16 24.26 -47.74
N LYS A 203 -8.49 24.50 -46.60
CA LYS A 203 -7.25 25.26 -46.53
C LYS A 203 -6.10 24.57 -47.27
N PHE A 204 -6.09 23.24 -47.31
CA PHE A 204 -4.97 22.45 -47.81
C PHE A 204 -5.12 22.03 -49.28
N CYS A 205 -6.28 22.32 -49.90
CA CYS A 205 -6.52 22.07 -51.32
C CYS A 205 -6.53 23.42 -52.07
N TRP A 206 -5.86 23.45 -53.22
CA TRP A 206 -5.70 24.64 -54.08
C TRP A 206 -6.62 24.60 -55.30
#